data_AF-A0A3A6PNT2-F1
#
_entry.id   AF-A0A3A6PNT2-F1
#
_cell.length_a   1.000
_cell.length_b   1.000
_cell.length_c   1.000
_cell.angle_alpha   90.00
_cell.angle_beta   90.00
_cell.angle_gamma   90.00
#
_symmetry.space_group_name_H-M   'P 1'
#
loop_
_entity.id
_entity.type
_entity.pdbx_description
1 polymer ?
#
loop_
_entity_poly.entity_id
_entity_poly.type
_entity_poly.pdbx_seq_one_letter_code
_entity_poly.pdbx_strand_id
1 'polypeptide(L)'
;MFSLFLEIIAQWFLLILFLVELGAKVYLNKEHQMATVRDQSTYDEISQRQRGTALSVASLVFAGITLLLSQNAPQYVEQIEVFVVAFGFLLIAAFAHEITLTRRIMLTIQEMALEYGLLMLGFGVYLLISEIVEGASFVALGVFSVVMIIRFASTPGELQAHQNT
;
A
#
# COMPACT_ATOMS: atom_id res chain seq x y z
N MET A 1 22.09 2.29 -18.79
CA MET A 1 20.67 2.55 -19.12
C MET A 1 19.76 1.39 -18.70
N PHE A 2 20.12 0.14 -18.99
CA PHE A 2 19.33 -1.03 -18.56
C PHE A 2 19.35 -1.30 -17.04
N SER A 3 20.48 -1.07 -16.32
CA SER A 3 20.53 -1.26 -14.86
C SER A 3 19.73 -0.21 -14.09
N LEU A 4 19.86 1.07 -14.45
CA LEU A 4 19.08 2.17 -13.85
C LEU A 4 17.56 1.97 -14.01
N PHE A 5 17.12 1.47 -15.17
CA PHE A 5 15.70 1.15 -15.39
C PHE A 5 15.23 -0.01 -14.51
N LEU A 6 16.07 -1.03 -14.31
CA LEU A 6 15.79 -2.15 -13.41
C LEU A 6 15.76 -1.72 -11.94
N GLU A 7 16.66 -0.84 -11.52
CA GLU A 7 16.71 -0.26 -10.17
C GLU A 7 15.46 0.59 -9.89
N ILE A 8 15.08 1.47 -10.83
CA ILE A 8 13.85 2.26 -10.72
C ILE A 8 12.62 1.34 -10.68
N ILE A 9 12.55 0.32 -11.54
CA ILE A 9 11.44 -0.64 -11.48
C ILE A 9 11.45 -1.38 -10.13
N ALA A 10 12.60 -1.83 -9.64
CA ALA A 10 12.69 -2.56 -8.38
C ALA A 10 12.35 -1.72 -7.15
N GLN A 11 12.61 -0.41 -7.19
CA GLN A 11 12.23 0.51 -6.11
C GLN A 11 10.74 0.90 -6.19
N TRP A 12 10.23 1.13 -7.41
CA TRP A 12 8.89 1.67 -7.65
C TRP A 12 7.86 0.62 -8.08
N PHE A 13 8.20 -0.68 -8.10
CA PHE A 13 7.30 -1.73 -8.62
C PHE A 13 5.96 -1.75 -7.88
N LEU A 14 5.93 -1.51 -6.57
CA LEU A 14 4.68 -1.47 -5.80
C LEU A 14 3.79 -0.30 -6.22
N LEU A 15 4.38 0.85 -6.54
CA LEU A 15 3.64 2.01 -7.04
C LEU A 15 3.09 1.74 -8.45
N ILE A 16 3.91 1.11 -9.31
CA ILE A 16 3.49 0.71 -10.64
C ILE A 16 2.35 -0.32 -10.57
N LEU A 17 2.47 -1.33 -9.71
CA LEU A 17 1.45 -2.35 -9.49
C LEU A 17 0.15 -1.74 -8.98
N PHE A 18 0.21 -0.79 -8.04
CA PHE A 18 -0.96 -0.05 -7.58
C PHE A 18 -1.70 0.62 -8.74
N LEU A 19 -0.99 1.35 -9.60
CA LEU A 19 -1.59 2.04 -10.74
C LEU A 19 -2.18 1.07 -11.77
N VAL A 20 -1.48 -0.05 -12.03
CA VAL A 20 -1.94 -1.09 -12.96
C VAL A 20 -3.19 -1.79 -12.43
N GLU A 21 -3.21 -2.20 -11.16
CA GLU A 21 -4.37 -2.87 -10.56
C GLU A 21 -5.56 -1.92 -10.48
N LEU A 22 -5.33 -0.64 -10.14
CA LEU A 22 -6.40 0.37 -10.09
C LEU A 22 -6.98 0.58 -11.50
N GLY A 23 -6.11 0.73 -12.50
CA GLY A 23 -6.51 0.84 -13.90
C GLY A 23 -7.28 -0.38 -14.38
N ALA A 24 -6.85 -1.59 -14.03
CA ALA A 24 -7.54 -2.84 -14.36
C ALA A 24 -8.93 -2.93 -13.69
N LYS A 25 -9.03 -2.62 -12.39
CA LYS A 25 -10.30 -2.59 -11.66
C LYS A 25 -11.29 -1.58 -12.25
N VAL A 26 -10.80 -0.41 -12.66
CA VAL A 26 -11.62 0.62 -13.35
C VAL A 26 -12.02 0.19 -14.76
N TYR A 27 -11.11 -0.43 -15.52
CA TYR A 27 -11.36 -0.85 -16.89
C TYR A 27 -12.36 -2.01 -16.97
N LEU A 28 -12.23 -2.99 -16.07
CA LEU A 28 -13.06 -4.19 -16.07
C LEU A 28 -14.53 -3.90 -15.71
N ASN A 29 -14.81 -2.93 -14.85
CA ASN A 29 -16.18 -2.60 -14.48
C ASN A 29 -16.37 -1.11 -14.13
N LYS A 30 -16.26 -0.25 -15.14
CA LYS A 30 -16.34 1.21 -15.00
C LYS A 30 -17.68 1.68 -14.43
N GLU A 31 -18.79 1.06 -14.84
CA GLU A 31 -20.13 1.45 -14.38
C GLU A 31 -20.31 1.15 -12.89
N HIS A 32 -19.88 -0.02 -12.44
CA HIS A 32 -19.89 -0.39 -11.03
C HIS A 32 -18.99 0.52 -10.18
N GLN A 33 -17.79 0.82 -10.65
CA GLN A 33 -16.83 1.66 -9.94
C GLN A 33 -17.29 3.13 -9.83
N MET A 34 -18.03 3.62 -10.83
CA MET A 34 -18.58 4.98 -10.81
C MET A 34 -19.93 5.08 -10.09
N ALA A 35 -20.53 3.94 -9.73
CA ALA A 35 -21.81 3.91 -9.04
C ALA A 35 -21.72 4.52 -7.64
N THR A 36 -22.82 5.15 -7.23
CA THR A 36 -22.98 5.67 -5.88
C THR A 36 -23.30 4.53 -4.92
N VAL A 37 -22.45 4.36 -3.92
CA VAL A 37 -22.70 3.41 -2.83
C VAL A 37 -23.68 4.07 -1.87
N ARG A 38 -24.85 3.45 -1.64
CA ARG A 38 -25.75 3.84 -0.55
C ARG A 38 -25.12 3.39 0.76
N ASP A 39 -25.15 4.25 1.80
CA ASP A 39 -24.64 3.94 3.14
C ASP A 39 -24.94 2.50 3.55
N GLN A 40 -23.88 1.69 3.67
CA GLN A 40 -23.97 0.34 4.21
C GLN A 40 -23.61 0.36 5.70
N SER A 41 -24.18 -0.60 6.41
CA SER A 41 -24.44 -0.66 7.84
C SER A 41 -23.20 -0.79 8.75
N THR A 42 -23.45 -0.73 10.07
CA THR A 42 -22.58 -0.87 11.26
C THR A 42 -21.33 -1.77 11.17
N TYR A 43 -21.25 -2.72 10.23
CA TYR A 43 -20.05 -3.52 9.97
C TYR A 43 -18.91 -2.69 9.33
N ASP A 44 -19.25 -1.71 8.49
CA ASP A 44 -18.28 -0.78 7.89
C ASP A 44 -17.67 0.17 8.92
N GLU A 45 -18.42 0.55 9.96
CA GLU A 45 -17.93 1.43 11.04
C GLU A 45 -16.88 0.74 11.94
N ILE A 46 -17.05 -0.55 12.24
CA ILE A 46 -16.09 -1.33 13.05
C ILE A 46 -14.81 -1.57 12.24
N SER A 47 -14.96 -1.97 10.97
CA SER A 47 -13.84 -2.10 10.03
C SER A 47 -13.08 -0.78 9.87
N GLN A 48 -13.79 0.34 9.72
CA GLN A 48 -13.19 1.68 9.63
C GLN A 48 -12.46 2.10 10.91
N ARG A 49 -13.02 1.85 12.10
CA ARG A 49 -12.33 2.16 13.37
C ARG A 49 -11.07 1.34 13.57
N GLN A 50 -11.09 0.06 13.23
CA GLN A 50 -9.91 -0.81 13.32
C GLN A 50 -8.85 -0.40 12.30
N ARG A 51 -9.25 -0.11 11.05
CA ARG A 51 -8.38 0.46 10.01
C ARG A 51 -7.75 1.77 10.50
N GLY A 52 -8.54 2.72 11.00
CA GLY A 52 -8.04 4.02 11.50
C GLY A 52 -7.05 3.90 12.67
N THR A 53 -7.30 2.98 13.61
CA THR A 53 -6.39 2.73 14.73
C THR A 53 -5.07 2.11 14.27
N ALA A 54 -5.14 1.05 13.45
CA ALA A 54 -3.94 0.39 12.91
C ALA A 54 -3.10 1.34 12.04
N LEU A 55 -3.77 2.18 11.26
CA LEU A 55 -3.15 3.18 10.41
C LEU A 55 -2.45 4.28 11.21
N SER A 56 -3.07 4.74 12.31
CA SER A 56 -2.51 5.75 13.20
C SER A 56 -1.24 5.24 13.89
N VAL A 57 -1.26 3.97 14.34
CA VAL A 57 -0.09 3.32 14.94
C VAL A 57 1.03 3.13 13.91
N ALA A 58 0.71 2.61 12.72
CA ALA A 58 1.69 2.47 11.64
C ALA A 58 2.32 3.83 11.29
N SER A 59 1.49 4.84 11.05
CA SER A 59 1.90 6.21 10.73
C SER A 59 2.88 6.80 11.74
N LEU A 60 2.63 6.62 13.05
CA LEU A 60 3.53 7.10 14.12
C LEU A 60 4.87 6.37 14.14
N VAL A 61 4.84 5.04 14.00
CA VAL A 61 6.06 4.22 13.98
C VAL A 61 6.96 4.61 12.79
N PHE A 62 6.38 4.82 11.61
CA PHE A 62 7.15 5.17 10.41
C PHE A 62 7.59 6.62 10.37
N ALA A 63 6.82 7.55 10.91
CA ALA A 63 7.31 8.90 11.17
C ALA A 63 8.54 8.87 12.08
N GLY A 64 8.51 8.06 13.15
CA GLY A 64 9.64 7.83 14.04
C GLY A 64 10.87 7.25 13.32
N ILE A 65 10.69 6.18 12.53
CA ILE A 65 11.78 5.56 11.76
C ILE A 65 12.36 6.55 10.74
N THR A 66 11.51 7.26 10.00
CA THR A 66 11.94 8.25 8.99
C THR A 66 12.74 9.38 9.64
N LEU A 67 12.31 9.89 10.80
CA LEU A 67 13.05 10.89 11.56
C LEU A 67 14.41 10.37 12.03
N LEU A 68 14.48 9.12 12.51
CA LEU A 68 15.74 8.51 12.92
C LEU A 68 16.70 8.34 11.72
N LEU A 69 16.21 7.88 10.58
CA LEU A 69 17.01 7.71 9.37
C LEU A 69 17.45 9.05 8.78
N SER A 70 16.65 10.11 8.93
CA SER A 70 16.99 11.45 8.42
C SER A 70 18.29 12.02 9.01
N GLN A 71 18.69 11.55 10.20
CA GLN A 71 19.97 11.94 10.83
C GLN A 71 21.19 11.43 10.05
N ASN A 72 21.01 10.38 9.25
CA ASN A 72 22.01 9.81 8.35
C ASN A 72 21.46 9.76 6.92
N ALA A 73 20.73 10.81 6.51
CA ALA A 73 20.00 10.84 5.24
C ALA A 73 20.82 10.39 4.00
N PRO A 74 22.11 10.73 3.82
CA PRO A 74 22.88 10.30 2.66
C PRO A 74 23.03 8.78 2.52
N GLN A 75 22.93 8.05 3.63
CA GLN A 75 23.06 6.59 3.65
C GLN A 75 21.72 5.90 3.38
N TYR A 76 20.60 6.50 3.81
CA TYR A 76 19.28 5.83 3.81
C TYR A 76 18.25 6.50 2.89
N VAL A 77 18.70 7.12 1.79
CA VAL A 77 17.84 7.90 0.88
C VAL A 77 16.67 7.05 0.36
N GLU A 78 16.96 5.85 -0.15
CA GLU A 78 15.96 4.97 -0.77
C GLU A 78 14.90 4.51 0.24
N GLN A 79 15.31 4.18 1.46
CA GLN A 79 14.40 3.77 2.53
C GLN A 79 13.51 4.93 2.96
N ILE A 80 14.09 6.12 3.11
CA ILE A 80 13.34 7.35 3.43
C ILE A 80 12.29 7.62 2.35
N GLU A 81 12.65 7.55 1.06
CA GLU A 81 11.71 7.73 -0.05
C GLU A 81 10.55 6.73 0.01
N VAL A 82 10.85 5.45 0.19
CA VAL A 82 9.82 4.39 0.30
C VAL A 82 8.91 4.62 1.51
N PHE A 83 9.45 4.99 2.66
CA PHE A 83 8.64 5.28 3.85
C PHE A 83 7.76 6.52 3.69
N VAL A 84 8.24 7.57 3.03
CA VAL A 84 7.45 8.77 2.76
C VAL A 84 6.27 8.45 1.83
N VAL A 85 6.51 7.67 0.77
CA VAL A 85 5.46 7.26 -0.17
C VAL A 85 4.43 6.36 0.52
N ALA A 86 4.90 5.38 1.29
CA ALA A 86 4.04 4.52 2.07
C ALA A 86 3.18 5.32 3.06
N PHE A 87 3.76 6.30 3.75
CA PHE A 87 3.04 7.20 4.62
C PHE A 87 1.95 8.00 3.88
N GLY A 88 2.24 8.51 2.68
CA GLY A 88 1.24 9.17 1.83
C GLY A 88 0.06 8.25 1.47
N PHE A 89 0.34 6.99 1.15
CA PHE A 89 -0.68 5.98 0.87
C PHE A 89 -1.57 5.70 2.10
N LEU A 90 -0.96 5.61 3.28
CA LEU A 90 -1.70 5.44 4.53
C LEU A 90 -2.55 6.69 4.84
N LEU A 91 -2.05 7.91 4.60
CA LEU A 91 -2.86 9.13 4.75
C LEU A 91 -4.07 9.11 3.83
N ILE A 92 -3.92 8.71 2.56
CA ILE A 92 -5.05 8.53 1.64
C ILE A 92 -6.03 7.51 2.22
N ALA A 93 -5.54 6.38 2.74
CA ALA A 93 -6.39 5.37 3.36
C ALA A 93 -7.15 5.88 4.60
N ALA A 94 -6.57 6.78 5.39
CA ALA A 94 -7.21 7.39 6.55
C ALA A 94 -8.29 8.39 6.15
N PHE A 95 -7.92 9.33 5.28
CA PHE A 95 -8.67 10.56 5.05
C PHE A 95 -9.56 10.52 3.82
N ALA A 96 -9.43 9.53 2.92
CA ALA A 96 -10.30 9.41 1.75
C ALA A 96 -11.80 9.28 2.14
N HIS A 97 -12.08 8.73 3.34
CA HIS A 97 -13.42 8.67 3.90
C HIS A 97 -14.02 10.07 4.16
N GLU A 98 -13.21 11.05 4.58
CA GLU A 98 -13.67 12.42 4.85
C GLU A 98 -13.92 13.20 3.56
N ILE A 99 -13.25 12.83 2.46
CA ILE A 99 -13.20 13.66 1.25
C ILE A 99 -14.35 13.34 0.27
N THR A 100 -14.76 12.08 0.10
CA THR A 100 -15.97 11.72 -0.70
C THR A 100 -16.23 10.21 -0.72
N LEU A 101 -17.18 9.69 0.08
CA LEU A 101 -17.60 8.27 0.03
C LEU A 101 -18.69 7.97 -0.99
N THR A 102 -19.20 8.98 -1.69
CA THR A 102 -20.36 8.81 -2.57
C THR A 102 -20.06 8.02 -3.82
N ARG A 103 -18.81 7.61 -4.09
CA ARG A 103 -18.46 6.78 -5.24
C ARG A 103 -17.64 5.57 -4.83
N ARG A 104 -17.99 4.41 -5.38
CA ARG A 104 -17.29 3.14 -5.11
C ARG A 104 -15.80 3.19 -5.43
N ILE A 105 -15.41 3.92 -6.49
CA ILE A 105 -14.00 4.08 -6.85
C ILE A 105 -13.16 4.72 -5.73
N MET A 106 -13.74 5.62 -4.92
CA MET A 106 -13.02 6.21 -3.79
C MET A 106 -12.78 5.21 -2.67
N LEU A 107 -13.74 4.32 -2.41
CA LEU A 107 -13.57 3.19 -1.50
C LEU A 107 -12.49 2.23 -2.02
N THR A 108 -12.52 1.90 -3.31
CA THR A 108 -11.48 1.05 -3.92
C THR A 108 -10.10 1.69 -3.84
N ILE A 109 -9.98 3.00 -4.10
CA ILE A 109 -8.72 3.73 -3.93
C ILE A 109 -8.27 3.69 -2.46
N GLN A 110 -9.18 3.89 -1.51
CA GLN A 110 -8.88 3.85 -0.07
C GLN A 110 -8.34 2.47 0.37
N GLU A 111 -8.99 1.40 -0.06
CA GLU A 111 -8.60 0.02 0.28
C GLU A 111 -7.28 -0.36 -0.38
N MET A 112 -7.11 -0.03 -1.66
CA MET A 112 -5.85 -0.28 -2.34
C MET A 112 -4.72 0.57 -1.76
N ALA A 113 -4.97 1.82 -1.39
CA ALA A 113 -3.97 2.67 -0.74
C ALA A 113 -3.52 2.08 0.61
N LEU A 114 -4.43 1.48 1.37
CA LEU A 114 -4.09 0.77 2.61
C LEU A 114 -3.18 -0.43 2.33
N GLU A 115 -3.58 -1.30 1.40
CA GLU A 115 -2.86 -2.54 1.09
C GLU A 115 -1.48 -2.26 0.51
N TYR A 116 -1.40 -1.39 -0.49
CA TYR A 116 -0.13 -1.02 -1.11
C TYR A 116 0.74 -0.16 -0.19
N GLY A 117 0.15 0.68 0.66
CA GLY A 117 0.86 1.36 1.74
C GLY A 117 1.55 0.36 2.66
N LEU A 118 0.84 -0.65 3.15
CA LEU A 118 1.41 -1.71 3.99
C LEU A 118 2.50 -2.54 3.27
N LEU A 119 2.33 -2.83 1.98
CA LEU A 119 3.36 -3.51 1.20
C LEU A 119 4.62 -2.64 1.05
N MET A 120 4.47 -1.34 0.77
CA MET A 120 5.60 -0.42 0.69
C MET A 120 6.32 -0.29 2.03
N LEU A 121 5.59 -0.30 3.15
CA LEU A 121 6.20 -0.36 4.47
C LEU A 121 7.02 -1.63 4.68
N GLY A 122 6.47 -2.79 4.34
CA GLY A 122 7.19 -4.07 4.42
C GLY A 122 8.45 -4.06 3.54
N PHE A 123 8.36 -3.46 2.36
CA PHE A 123 9.49 -3.31 1.44
C PHE A 123 10.57 -2.36 1.98
N GLY A 124 10.18 -1.20 2.53
CA GLY A 124 11.13 -0.27 3.17
C GLY A 124 11.87 -0.90 4.37
N VAL A 125 11.16 -1.69 5.18
CA VAL A 125 11.77 -2.45 6.27
C VAL A 125 12.73 -3.53 5.74
N TYR A 126 12.36 -4.22 4.66
CA TYR A 126 13.26 -5.17 4.00
C TYR A 126 14.56 -4.50 3.53
N LEU A 127 14.46 -3.36 2.84
CA LEU A 127 15.63 -2.60 2.39
C LEU A 127 16.50 -2.19 3.57
N LEU A 128 15.89 -1.69 4.64
CA LEU A 128 16.60 -1.28 5.85
C LEU A 128 17.34 -2.45 6.54
N ILE A 129 16.68 -3.60 6.72
CA ILE A 129 17.28 -4.78 7.33
C ILE A 129 18.41 -5.34 6.45
N SER A 130 18.23 -5.32 5.13
CA SER A 130 19.21 -5.83 4.18
C SER A 130 20.51 -5.04 4.18
N GLU A 131 20.46 -3.77 4.58
CA GLU A 131 21.63 -2.88 4.67
C GLU A 131 22.30 -2.93 6.05
N ILE A 132 21.52 -3.12 7.13
CA ILE A 132 22.05 -3.05 8.51
C ILE A 132 22.53 -4.42 9.01
N VAL A 133 21.88 -5.52 8.61
CA VAL A 133 22.13 -6.85 9.17
C VAL A 133 22.56 -7.82 8.08
N GLU A 134 23.87 -8.06 7.99
CA GLU A 134 24.44 -9.06 7.10
C GLU A 134 23.82 -10.44 7.37
N GLY A 135 23.26 -11.07 6.33
CA GLY A 135 22.64 -12.39 6.40
C GLY A 135 21.15 -12.41 6.76
N ALA A 136 20.55 -11.30 7.21
CA ALA A 136 19.11 -11.23 7.48
C ALA A 136 18.27 -10.96 6.21
N SER A 137 18.90 -10.56 5.10
CA SER A 137 18.24 -10.20 3.85
C SER A 137 17.36 -11.32 3.30
N PHE A 138 17.76 -12.59 3.46
CA PHE A 138 16.97 -13.74 3.00
C PHE A 138 15.71 -13.96 3.84
N VAL A 139 15.80 -13.77 5.15
CA VAL A 139 14.66 -13.90 6.07
C VAL A 139 13.67 -12.77 5.83
N ALA A 140 14.15 -11.54 5.71
CA ALA A 140 13.32 -10.38 5.41
C ALA A 140 12.64 -10.49 4.04
N LEU A 141 13.35 -10.99 3.01
CA LEU A 141 12.78 -11.26 1.70
C LEU A 141 11.70 -12.37 1.77
N GLY A 142 11.93 -13.41 2.56
CA GLY A 142 10.96 -14.49 2.77
C GLY A 142 9.66 -13.98 3.39
N VAL A 143 9.75 -13.16 4.45
CA VAL A 143 8.59 -12.55 5.09
C VAL A 143 7.85 -11.63 4.11
N PHE A 144 8.57 -10.77 3.39
CA PHE A 144 7.98 -9.89 2.38
C PHE A 144 7.27 -10.69 1.27
N SER A 145 7.89 -11.77 0.79
CA SER A 145 7.32 -12.64 -0.24
C SER A 145 6.04 -13.32 0.22
N VAL A 146 5.98 -13.80 1.47
CA VAL A 146 4.76 -14.39 2.03
C VAL A 146 3.63 -13.37 2.09
N VAL A 147 3.91 -12.13 2.53
CA VAL A 147 2.91 -11.04 2.56
C VAL A 147 2.40 -10.72 1.15
N MET A 148 3.31 -10.61 0.17
CA MET A 148 2.96 -10.43 -1.24
C MET A 148 2.08 -11.57 -1.77
N ILE A 149 2.44 -12.83 -1.50
CA ILE A 149 1.66 -14.00 -1.93
C ILE A 149 0.26 -13.97 -1.32
N ILE A 150 0.14 -13.69 -0.02
CA ILE A 150 -1.16 -13.61 0.65
C ILE A 150 -2.03 -12.51 0.02
N ARG A 151 -1.45 -11.34 -0.27
CA ARG A 151 -2.17 -10.25 -0.93
C ARG A 151 -2.65 -10.64 -2.33
N PHE A 152 -1.80 -11.24 -3.14
CA PHE A 152 -2.15 -11.61 -4.51
C PHE A 152 -3.00 -12.87 -4.61
N ALA A 153 -3.04 -13.71 -3.58
CA ALA A 153 -3.95 -14.84 -3.52
C ALA A 153 -5.42 -14.42 -3.41
N SER A 154 -5.72 -13.24 -2.84
CA SER A 154 -7.10 -12.71 -2.75
C SER A 154 -7.56 -11.98 -4.02
N THR A 155 -6.62 -11.44 -4.81
CA THR A 155 -6.92 -10.57 -5.97
C THR A 155 -7.75 -11.25 -7.08
N PRO A 156 -7.55 -12.52 -7.46
CA PRO A 156 -8.36 -13.17 -8.50
C PRO A 156 -9.83 -13.30 -8.10
N GLY A 157 -10.12 -13.58 -6.82
CA GLY A 157 -11.48 -13.64 -6.31
C GLY A 157 -12.16 -12.27 -6.31
N GLU A 158 -11.42 -11.22 -5.95
CA GLU A 158 -11.89 -9.83 -6.05
C GLU A 158 -12.19 -9.42 -7.49
N LEU A 159 -11.28 -9.72 -8.43
CA LEU A 159 -11.45 -9.39 -9.86
C LEU A 159 -12.61 -10.15 -10.50
N GLN A 160 -12.81 -11.42 -10.16
CA GLN A 160 -13.97 -12.20 -10.64
C GLN A 160 -15.29 -11.67 -10.08
N ALA A 161 -15.32 -11.21 -8.83
CA ALA A 161 -16.50 -10.54 -8.28
C ALA A 161 -16.81 -9.25 -9.06
N HIS A 162 -15.79 -8.53 -9.52
CA HIS A 162 -15.96 -7.32 -10.34
C HIS A 162 -16.37 -7.62 -11.79
N GLN A 163 -16.07 -8.81 -12.34
CA GLN A 163 -16.50 -9.22 -13.69
C GLN A 163 -17.95 -9.71 -13.73
N ASN A 164 -18.45 -10.28 -12.64
CA ASN A 164 -19.77 -10.93 -12.56
C ASN A 164 -20.89 -10.02 -12.01
N THR A 165 -20.63 -8.72 -11.82
CA THR A 165 -21.60 -7.73 -11.30
C THR A 165 -21.89 -6.66 -12.35
#